data_AF-A0A9D5MVC4-F1
#
_entry.id   AF-A0A9D5MVC4-F1
#
_cell.length_a   1.000
_cell.length_b   1.000
_cell.length_c   1.000
_cell.angle_alpha   90.00
_cell.angle_beta   90.00
_cell.angle_gamma   90.00
#
_symmetry.space_group_name_H-M   'P 1'
#
loop_
_entity.id
_entity.type
_entity.pdbx_description
1 polymer ?
#
loop_
_entity_poly.entity_id
_entity_poly.type
_entity_poly.pdbx_seq_one_letter_code
_entity_poly.pdbx_strand_id
1 'polypeptide(L)'
;MIGNCLKEEDGKYYIIVRSGSKGGKYREVPVIGNIDLVVQIMNEAGNKKVWNKIHNAADIHSYRGDYATAIYLANERPLDQVPKCDRYYCRKDKKGVWYDKDAMKLTSKALGHNRISVIAEHYLNNSMFLK
;
A
#
# COMPACT_ATOMS: atom_id res chain seq x y z
N MET A 1 10.53 -12.29 -2.99
CA MET A 1 9.72 -12.51 -1.78
C MET A 1 9.77 -13.99 -1.43
N ILE A 2 9.98 -14.33 -0.15
CA ILE A 2 9.99 -15.72 0.34
C ILE A 2 8.65 -15.95 1.05
N GLY A 3 8.07 -17.15 0.91
CA GLY A 3 6.75 -17.49 1.49
C GLY A 3 6.67 -17.31 3.01
N ASN A 4 7.75 -17.57 3.72
CA ASN A 4 7.85 -17.42 5.18
C ASN A 4 7.91 -15.97 5.69
N CYS A 5 7.69 -14.99 4.81
CA CYS A 5 7.54 -13.58 5.19
C CYS A 5 6.10 -13.20 5.55
N LEU A 6 5.14 -14.13 5.51
CA LEU A 6 3.78 -13.90 5.99
C LEU A 6 3.77 -13.81 7.53
N LYS A 7 3.13 -12.78 8.07
CA LYS A 7 2.82 -12.60 9.49
C LYS A 7 1.31 -12.49 9.65
N GLU A 8 0.76 -13.18 10.63
CA GLU A 8 -0.60 -12.96 11.12
C GLU A 8 -0.54 -12.29 12.49
N GLU A 9 -1.38 -11.29 12.71
CA GLU A 9 -1.55 -10.59 13.99
C GLU A 9 -2.99 -10.10 14.10
N ASP A 10 -3.69 -10.51 15.17
CA ASP A 10 -5.09 -10.15 15.44
C ASP A 10 -6.06 -10.36 14.25
N GLY A 11 -5.90 -11.48 13.54
CA GLY A 11 -6.71 -11.82 12.35
C GLY A 11 -6.40 -10.98 11.10
N LYS A 12 -5.31 -10.19 11.12
CA LYS A 12 -4.80 -9.44 9.97
C LYS A 12 -3.51 -10.05 9.47
N TYR A 13 -3.31 -9.98 8.15
CA TYR A 13 -2.14 -10.54 7.48
C TYR A 13 -1.22 -9.44 6.94
N TYR A 14 0.08 -9.68 7.06
CA TYR A 14 1.13 -8.78 6.64
C TYR A 14 2.25 -9.52 5.93
N ILE A 15 2.87 -8.87 4.94
CA ILE A 15 4.11 -9.32 4.32
C ILE A 15 5.27 -8.54 4.93
N ILE A 16 6.21 -9.25 5.54
CA ILE A 16 7.42 -8.67 6.11
C ILE A 16 8.44 -8.40 5.01
N VAL A 17 8.77 -7.14 4.80
CA VAL A 17 9.85 -6.74 3.90
C VAL A 17 11.10 -6.42 4.71
N ARG A 18 12.18 -7.18 4.46
CA ARG A 18 13.50 -7.03 5.08
C ARG A 18 14.51 -6.37 4.11
N SER A 19 15.74 -6.19 4.56
CA SER A 19 16.81 -5.34 3.98
C SER A 19 17.27 -5.65 2.54
N GLY A 20 16.72 -6.65 1.86
CA GLY A 20 17.06 -7.00 0.47
C GLY A 20 16.33 -6.21 -0.64
N SER A 21 15.57 -5.16 -0.30
CA SER A 21 14.91 -4.27 -1.27
C SER A 21 15.60 -2.91 -1.35
N LYS A 22 15.50 -2.18 -2.48
CA LYS A 22 16.06 -0.82 -2.63
C LYS A 22 15.60 0.06 -1.45
N GLY A 23 16.54 0.48 -0.60
CA GLY A 23 16.29 1.28 0.60
C GLY A 23 16.13 0.50 1.91
N GLY A 24 16.11 -0.84 1.90
CA GLY A 24 16.46 -1.71 3.04
C GLY A 24 15.65 -1.62 4.35
N LYS A 25 14.61 -0.79 4.44
CA LYS A 25 13.87 -0.57 5.70
C LYS A 25 12.86 -1.67 5.96
N TYR A 26 12.89 -2.20 7.19
CA TYR A 26 11.87 -3.08 7.73
C TYR A 26 10.49 -2.42 7.63
N ARG A 27 9.51 -3.17 7.13
CA ARG A 27 8.10 -2.78 7.15
C ARG A 27 7.21 -4.00 7.07
N GLU A 28 6.06 -3.88 7.71
CA GLU A 28 4.96 -4.83 7.61
C GLU A 28 3.97 -4.25 6.59
N VAL A 29 3.81 -4.96 5.48
CA VAL A 29 2.97 -4.52 4.35
C VAL A 29 1.62 -5.22 4.48
N PRO A 30 0.52 -4.51 4.77
CA PRO A 30 -0.78 -5.13 4.95
C PRO A 30 -1.22 -5.91 3.70
N VAL A 31 -1.76 -7.10 3.87
CA VAL A 31 -2.40 -7.85 2.80
C VAL A 31 -3.84 -7.33 2.65
N ILE A 32 -4.23 -6.99 1.42
CA ILE A 32 -5.56 -6.46 1.10
C ILE A 32 -6.06 -7.08 -0.21
N GLY A 33 -7.39 -7.14 -0.38
CA GLY A 33 -8.03 -7.82 -1.50
C GLY A 33 -8.32 -9.28 -1.14
N ASN A 34 -7.92 -10.21 -2.00
CA ASN A 34 -8.11 -11.64 -1.75
C ASN A 34 -7.05 -12.17 -0.78
N ILE A 35 -7.32 -12.04 0.51
CA ILE A 35 -6.43 -12.45 1.61
C ILE A 35 -6.14 -13.95 1.55
N ASP A 36 -7.18 -14.77 1.39
CA ASP A 36 -7.06 -16.24 1.38
C ASP A 36 -6.10 -16.73 0.28
N LEU A 37 -6.22 -16.16 -0.93
CA LEU A 37 -5.32 -16.47 -2.03
C LEU A 37 -3.86 -16.12 -1.71
N VAL A 38 -3.62 -14.96 -1.11
CA VAL A 38 -2.26 -14.54 -0.73
C VAL A 38 -1.70 -15.45 0.36
N VAL A 39 -2.49 -15.77 1.39
CA VAL A 39 -2.11 -16.68 2.47
C VAL A 39 -1.77 -18.06 1.91
N GLN A 40 -2.63 -18.61 1.04
CA GLN A 40 -2.40 -19.88 0.37
C GLN A 40 -1.08 -19.87 -0.41
N ILE A 41 -0.87 -18.89 -1.30
CA ILE A 41 0.35 -18.78 -2.12
C ILE A 41 1.62 -18.67 -1.26
N MET A 42 1.56 -17.90 -0.16
CA MET A 42 2.70 -17.73 0.74
C MET A 42 3.02 -19.02 1.49
N ASN A 43 2.00 -19.72 1.98
CA ASN A 43 2.15 -21.00 2.69
C ASN A 43 2.69 -22.10 1.77
N GLU A 44 2.16 -22.21 0.54
CA GLU A 44 2.66 -23.14 -0.47
C GLU A 44 4.15 -22.93 -0.80
N ALA A 45 4.59 -21.66 -0.85
CA ALA A 45 5.99 -21.34 -1.10
C ALA A 45 6.90 -21.65 0.10
N GLY A 46 6.41 -21.51 1.34
CA GLY A 46 7.18 -21.76 2.56
C GLY A 46 8.53 -21.03 2.57
N ASN A 47 9.64 -21.77 2.71
CA ASN A 47 10.98 -21.19 2.70
C ASN A 47 11.54 -20.87 1.30
N LYS A 48 10.76 -21.03 0.24
CA LYS A 48 11.16 -20.77 -1.15
C LYS A 48 10.64 -19.42 -1.63
N LYS A 49 11.16 -18.98 -2.79
CA LYS A 49 10.62 -17.81 -3.48
C LYS A 49 9.20 -18.10 -3.95
N VAL A 50 8.29 -17.15 -3.73
CA VAL A 50 6.91 -17.23 -4.23
C VAL A 50 6.87 -17.25 -5.76
N TRP A 51 7.73 -16.45 -6.39
CA TRP A 51 7.96 -16.48 -7.84
C TRP A 51 9.46 -16.52 -8.12
N ASN A 52 9.87 -17.41 -9.03
CA ASN A 52 11.26 -17.47 -9.50
C ASN A 52 11.60 -16.31 -10.43
N LYS A 53 10.64 -15.92 -11.28
CA LYS A 53 10.76 -14.81 -12.23
C LYS A 53 9.42 -14.10 -12.35
N ILE A 54 9.45 -12.77 -12.37
CA ILE A 54 8.30 -11.95 -12.73
C ILE A 54 8.41 -11.69 -14.23
N HIS A 55 7.32 -11.85 -14.96
CA HIS A 55 7.29 -11.61 -16.41
C HIS A 55 7.58 -10.12 -16.70
N ASN A 56 8.38 -9.82 -17.73
CA ASN A 56 8.78 -8.44 -18.03
C ASN A 56 7.61 -7.53 -18.44
N ALA A 57 6.53 -8.12 -18.97
CA ALA A 57 5.31 -7.39 -19.32
C ALA A 57 4.38 -7.12 -18.12
N ALA A 58 4.73 -7.58 -16.91
CA ALA A 58 3.95 -7.27 -15.72
C ALA A 58 4.02 -5.77 -15.41
N ASP A 59 2.87 -5.11 -15.34
CA ASP A 59 2.80 -3.68 -15.04
C ASP A 59 2.91 -3.43 -13.53
N ILE A 60 4.15 -3.49 -13.04
CA ILE A 60 4.46 -3.34 -11.62
C ILE A 60 4.05 -1.95 -11.09
N HIS A 61 4.08 -0.92 -11.94
CA HIS A 61 3.70 0.43 -11.50
C HIS A 61 2.19 0.55 -11.31
N SER A 62 1.41 -0.02 -12.23
CA SER A 62 -0.05 -0.08 -12.10
C SER A 62 -0.46 -0.88 -10.87
N TYR A 63 0.08 -2.09 -10.66
CA TYR A 63 -0.24 -2.90 -9.47
C TYR A 63 0.11 -2.20 -8.15
N ARG A 64 1.20 -1.43 -8.13
CA ARG A 64 1.56 -0.61 -6.98
C ARG A 64 0.56 0.53 -6.76
N GLY A 65 0.01 1.09 -7.83
CA GLY A 65 -1.08 2.09 -7.79
C GLY A 65 -2.37 1.55 -7.22
N ASP A 66 -2.81 0.39 -7.72
CA ASP A 66 -4.02 -0.27 -7.23
C ASP A 66 -3.89 -0.60 -5.74
N TYR A 67 -2.75 -1.19 -5.34
CA TYR A 67 -2.48 -1.49 -3.94
C TYR A 67 -2.47 -0.24 -3.05
N ALA A 68 -1.81 0.84 -3.50
CA ALA A 68 -1.76 2.09 -2.75
C ALA A 68 -3.15 2.70 -2.52
N THR A 69 -3.98 2.65 -3.57
CA THR A 69 -5.36 3.14 -3.53
C THR A 69 -6.19 2.30 -2.57
N ALA A 70 -6.12 0.96 -2.67
CA ALA A 70 -6.82 0.07 -1.77
C ALA A 70 -6.44 0.31 -0.29
N ILE A 71 -5.16 0.47 0.02
CA ILE A 71 -4.70 0.76 1.39
C ILE A 71 -5.21 2.13 1.87
N TYR A 72 -5.18 3.15 1.02
CA TYR A 72 -5.69 4.46 1.39
C TYR A 72 -7.19 4.40 1.68
N LEU A 73 -8.00 3.85 0.76
CA LEU A 73 -9.45 3.74 0.91
C LEU A 73 -9.87 2.90 2.13
N ALA A 74 -9.14 1.82 2.43
CA ALA A 74 -9.44 0.99 3.59
C ALA A 74 -9.16 1.67 4.94
N ASN A 75 -8.43 2.80 4.95
CA ASN A 75 -8.04 3.50 6.17
C ASN A 75 -8.48 4.97 6.18
N GLU A 76 -9.08 5.48 5.11
CA GLU A 76 -9.52 6.87 5.08
C GLU A 76 -10.70 7.09 6.02
N ARG A 77 -10.62 8.16 6.79
CA ARG A 77 -11.78 8.64 7.56
C ARG A 77 -12.59 9.60 6.69
N PRO A 78 -13.92 9.66 6.90
CA PRO A 78 -14.74 10.71 6.33
C PRO A 78 -14.12 12.09 6.59
N LEU A 79 -13.98 12.92 5.55
CA LEU A 79 -13.24 14.18 5.65
C LEU A 79 -13.82 15.14 6.69
N ASP A 80 -15.13 15.09 6.94
CA ASP A 80 -15.81 15.86 7.98
C ASP A 80 -15.39 15.44 9.40
N GLN A 81 -14.98 14.18 9.58
CA GLN A 81 -14.45 13.63 10.84
C GLN A 81 -12.93 13.83 11.00
N VAL A 82 -12.22 14.24 9.94
CA VAL A 82 -10.77 14.53 10.02
C VAL A 82 -10.55 15.98 10.47
N PRO A 83 -9.79 16.24 11.55
CA PRO A 83 -9.43 17.62 11.93
C PRO A 83 -8.71 18.36 10.80
N LYS A 84 -8.94 19.66 10.63
CA LYS A 84 -8.32 20.44 9.51
C LYS A 84 -6.79 20.34 9.48
N CYS A 85 -6.13 20.27 10.63
CA CYS A 85 -4.68 20.09 10.74
C CYS A 85 -4.20 18.73 10.20
N ASP A 86 -5.07 17.72 10.20
CA ASP A 86 -4.80 16.35 9.75
C ASP A 86 -5.26 16.09 8.31
N ARG A 87 -5.77 17.11 7.62
CA ARG A 87 -6.08 17.05 6.20
C ARG A 87 -4.88 17.48 5.36
N TYR A 88 -4.57 16.71 4.33
CA TYR A 88 -3.59 17.06 3.31
C TYR A 88 -4.28 17.81 2.19
N TYR A 89 -3.84 19.04 1.91
CA TYR A 89 -4.34 19.81 0.78
C TYR A 89 -3.44 19.61 -0.44
N CYS A 90 -4.01 19.05 -1.50
CA CYS A 90 -3.31 18.88 -2.76
C CYS A 90 -3.05 20.22 -3.45
N ARG A 91 -1.93 20.31 -4.16
CA ARG A 91 -1.52 21.49 -4.95
C ARG A 91 -1.43 21.12 -6.44
N LYS A 92 -1.21 22.13 -7.29
CA LYS A 92 -1.04 21.97 -8.75
C LYS A 92 -2.25 21.26 -9.37
N ASP A 93 -2.03 20.17 -10.12
CA ASP A 93 -3.04 19.45 -10.91
C ASP A 93 -4.18 18.86 -10.06
N LYS A 94 -3.95 18.70 -8.75
CA LYS A 94 -4.95 18.19 -7.78
C LYS A 94 -5.44 19.28 -6.82
N LYS A 95 -5.25 20.57 -7.13
CA LYS A 95 -5.70 21.69 -6.28
C LYS A 95 -7.19 21.56 -6.00
N GLY A 96 -7.58 21.67 -4.72
CA GLY A 96 -8.98 21.54 -4.28
C GLY A 96 -9.29 20.18 -3.66
N VAL A 97 -8.46 19.16 -3.88
CA VAL A 97 -8.62 17.83 -3.28
C VAL A 97 -8.00 17.79 -1.88
N TRP A 98 -8.72 17.17 -0.96
CA TRP A 98 -8.29 16.94 0.42
C TRP A 98 -8.19 15.45 0.69
N TYR A 99 -7.15 15.04 1.40
CA TYR A 99 -6.96 13.65 1.84
C TYR A 99 -6.72 13.57 3.33
N ASP A 100 -6.98 12.41 3.92
CA ASP A 100 -6.64 12.10 5.31
C ASP A 100 -5.13 11.81 5.43
N LYS A 101 -4.39 12.64 6.20
CA LYS A 101 -2.95 12.44 6.39
C LYS A 101 -2.61 11.11 7.04
N ASP A 102 -3.45 10.57 7.92
CA ASP A 102 -3.13 9.33 8.63
C ASP A 102 -3.24 8.12 7.70
N ALA A 103 -4.30 8.06 6.88
CA ALA A 103 -4.41 7.09 5.80
C ALA A 103 -3.22 7.22 4.82
N MET A 104 -2.85 8.44 4.43
CA MET A 104 -1.68 8.66 3.56
C MET A 104 -0.36 8.20 4.19
N LYS A 105 -0.16 8.36 5.52
CA LYS A 105 1.02 7.87 6.24
C LYS A 105 1.08 6.34 6.19
N LEU A 106 -0.04 5.67 6.42
CA LEU A 106 -0.13 4.20 6.35
C LEU A 106 0.21 3.70 4.93
N THR A 107 -0.39 4.28 3.90
CA THR A 107 -0.09 3.96 2.50
C THR A 107 1.39 4.22 2.16
N SER A 108 1.94 5.35 2.59
CA SER A 108 3.36 5.69 2.40
C SER A 108 4.28 4.66 3.04
N LYS A 109 4.00 4.26 4.28
CA LYS A 109 4.78 3.25 5.00
C LYS A 109 4.72 1.90 4.31
N ALA A 110 3.53 1.45 3.87
CA ALA A 110 3.35 0.18 3.17
C ALA A 110 4.15 0.12 1.86
N LEU A 111 4.16 1.21 1.09
CA LEU A 111 4.93 1.31 -0.16
C LEU A 111 6.45 1.49 0.05
N GLY A 112 6.90 1.81 1.26
CA GLY A 112 8.30 2.08 1.59
C GLY A 112 8.75 3.52 1.28
N HIS A 113 7.83 4.48 1.28
CA HIS A 113 8.12 5.90 1.07
C HIS A 113 8.21 6.68 2.39
N ASN A 114 9.10 7.67 2.47
CA ASN A 114 9.23 8.55 3.64
C ASN A 114 8.37 9.81 3.55
N ARG A 115 7.85 10.16 2.35
CA ARG A 115 7.05 11.37 2.12
C ARG A 115 5.63 11.01 1.71
N ILE A 116 4.65 11.51 2.45
CA ILE A 116 3.23 11.31 2.11
C ILE A 116 2.82 12.00 0.80
N SER A 117 3.52 13.07 0.39
CA SER A 117 3.19 13.78 -0.87
C SER A 117 3.31 12.87 -2.10
N VAL A 118 4.21 11.88 -2.04
CA VAL A 118 4.39 10.88 -3.11
C VAL A 118 3.11 10.07 -3.33
N ILE A 119 2.32 9.85 -2.27
CA ILE A 119 1.03 9.14 -2.33
C ILE A 119 0.00 9.98 -3.09
N ALA A 120 -0.15 11.25 -2.73
CA ALA A 120 -1.06 12.15 -3.44
C ALA A 120 -0.63 12.39 -4.89
N GLU A 121 0.67 12.54 -5.15
CA GLU A 121 1.20 12.87 -6.49
C GLU A 121 1.08 11.68 -7.45
N HIS A 122 1.49 10.48 -7.05
CA HIS A 122 1.69 9.37 -7.98
C HIS A 122 0.70 8.22 -7.87
N TYR A 123 -0.04 8.12 -6.77
CA TYR A 123 -0.83 6.92 -6.48
C TYR A 123 -2.32 7.19 -6.34
N LEU A 124 -2.72 8.30 -5.70
CA LEU A 124 -4.14 8.64 -5.52
C LEU A 124 -4.64 9.48 -6.68
N ASN A 125 -5.16 8.85 -7.73
CA ASN A 125 -5.79 9.55 -8.86
C ASN A 125 -7.30 9.72 -8.66
N ASN A 126 -7.79 10.89 -9.08
CA ASN A 126 -9.15 11.37 -8.82
C ASN A 126 -10.26 10.50 -9.45
N SER A 127 -9.92 9.61 -10.39
CA SER A 127 -10.90 8.83 -11.16
C SER A 127 -11.60 7.71 -10.39
N MET A 128 -11.13 7.35 -9.19
CA MET A 128 -11.82 6.36 -8.33
C MET A 128 -12.76 6.99 -7.28
N PHE A 129 -12.67 8.30 -7.04
CA PHE A 129 -13.52 9.01 -6.08
C PHE A 129 -14.78 9.63 -6.71
N LEU A 130 -14.99 9.40 -8.01
CA LEU A 130 -16.19 9.73 -8.77
C LEU A 130 -16.95 8.43 -9.07
N LYS A 131 -17.58 7.85 -8.05
CA LYS A 131 -18.72 6.94 -8.21
C LYS A 131 -19.78 7.31 -7.19
#